data_AF-A0A840CAV9-F1
#
_entry.id   AF-A0A840CAV9-F1
#
_cell.length_a   1.000
_cell.length_b   1.000
_cell.length_c   1.000
_cell.angle_alpha   90.00
_cell.angle_beta   90.00
_cell.angle_gamma   90.00
#
_symmetry.space_group_name_H-M   'P 1'
#
loop_
_entity.id
_entity.type
_entity.pdbx_description
1 polymer ?
#
loop_
_entity_poly.entity_id
_entity_poly.type
_entity_poly.pdbx_seq_one_letter_code
_entity_poly.pdbx_strand_id
1 'polypeptide(L)'
;MSGNELMEKPDWVSPPGHTIISLLEQNELTVEDFAERIGHTKSVTQKLLDGKHAIDVQLARQLTDVFGASESFWMAREHDYRASMELPEKVSVNSFEDLISTLPLADMKKFGWIENVRSREDKIAESMEFFGVSTIAQWQGRYENAFRGAAYRRATAYASCEIATTAWLRQGEIETQADEVAEWSPEQLRRELDGFRRLTWYKSPSLFLPKLKEGLARAGVKFAIVRAPKGCSASGAVRILADDTPHIQLSFRYLSDDQFWFSLFHEIGHLLLHFDKMPILENSDLQEEECESEANEFASHVIVPMMHQEELFGLASSKSLIIDFAKKIGIAPGLIVGQLQHARIIGFNQMQHLKRRYRWVN
;
A
#
# COMPACT_ATOMS: atom_id res chain seq x y z
N MET A 1 9.54 13.95 -51.93
CA MET A 1 8.49 14.90 -51.47
C MET A 1 7.33 14.09 -50.92
N SER A 2 6.69 14.62 -49.87
CA SER A 2 5.62 14.01 -49.04
C SER A 2 6.10 12.91 -48.11
N GLY A 3 5.85 12.92 -46.82
CA GLY A 3 5.18 13.90 -45.97
C GLY A 3 5.37 13.38 -44.55
N ASN A 4 6.03 14.17 -43.71
CA ASN A 4 6.23 13.84 -42.29
C ASN A 4 4.92 14.21 -41.58
N GLU A 5 3.94 13.32 -41.60
CA GLU A 5 2.76 13.43 -40.73
C GLU A 5 3.23 13.15 -39.31
N LEU A 6 3.44 14.24 -38.56
CA LEU A 6 3.54 14.23 -37.11
C LEU A 6 2.26 13.56 -36.59
N MET A 7 2.38 12.28 -36.23
CA MET A 7 1.36 11.52 -35.54
C MET A 7 1.02 12.28 -34.25
N GLU A 8 -0.10 12.99 -34.24
CA GLU A 8 -0.59 13.69 -33.05
C GLU A 8 -0.80 12.64 -31.95
N LYS A 9 -0.09 12.82 -30.84
CA LYS A 9 -0.16 11.95 -29.67
C LYS A 9 -1.55 12.11 -29.03
N PRO A 10 -2.27 11.03 -28.72
CA PRO A 10 -3.49 11.14 -27.93
C PRO A 10 -3.14 11.49 -26.47
N ASP A 11 -3.92 12.37 -25.88
CA ASP A 11 -3.72 12.98 -24.56
C ASP A 11 -4.47 12.15 -23.50
N TRP A 12 -3.78 11.21 -22.86
CA TRP A 12 -4.41 10.11 -22.10
C TRP A 12 -4.69 10.43 -20.62
N VAL A 13 -4.15 11.53 -20.09
CA VAL A 13 -4.56 12.07 -18.79
C VAL A 13 -5.20 13.41 -19.04
N SER A 14 -6.49 13.49 -18.70
CA SER A 14 -7.20 14.77 -18.80
C SER A 14 -6.52 15.77 -17.87
N PRO A 15 -6.17 16.98 -18.35
CA PRO A 15 -5.61 18.00 -17.49
C PRO A 15 -6.52 18.22 -16.27
N PRO A 16 -5.98 18.61 -15.10
CA PRO A 16 -6.80 18.95 -13.94
C PRO A 16 -7.92 19.93 -14.28
N GLY A 17 -7.68 20.80 -15.27
CA GLY A 17 -8.66 21.67 -15.89
C GLY A 17 -9.96 21.00 -16.37
N HIS A 18 -9.93 19.76 -16.85
CA HIS A 18 -11.16 19.01 -17.18
C HIS A 18 -11.97 18.64 -15.93
N THR A 19 -11.29 18.28 -14.83
CA THR A 19 -11.99 18.03 -13.55
C THR A 19 -12.63 19.32 -13.06
N ILE A 20 -11.95 20.45 -13.21
CA ILE A 20 -12.48 21.78 -12.90
C ILE A 20 -13.70 22.10 -13.78
N ILE A 21 -13.66 21.85 -15.10
CA ILE A 21 -14.80 22.07 -16.00
C ILE A 21 -16.03 21.26 -15.56
N SER A 22 -15.87 19.98 -15.24
CA SER A 22 -16.99 19.15 -14.76
C SER A 22 -17.58 19.66 -13.45
N LEU A 23 -16.74 20.18 -12.54
CA LEU A 23 -17.20 20.75 -11.27
C LEU A 23 -17.88 22.12 -11.47
N LEU A 24 -17.44 22.91 -12.45
CA LEU A 24 -18.13 24.15 -12.84
C LEU A 24 -19.54 23.87 -13.33
N GLU A 25 -19.71 22.86 -14.19
CA GLU A 25 -21.03 22.43 -14.68
C GLU A 25 -21.92 21.93 -13.54
N GLN A 26 -21.39 21.11 -12.63
CA GLN A 26 -22.13 20.57 -11.49
C GLN A 26 -22.57 21.64 -10.47
N ASN A 27 -21.77 22.70 -10.31
CA ASN A 27 -22.06 23.80 -9.39
C ASN A 27 -22.77 24.98 -10.08
N GLU A 28 -23.16 24.84 -11.36
CA GLU A 28 -23.78 25.89 -12.17
C GLU A 28 -22.95 27.20 -12.21
N LEU A 29 -21.62 27.11 -12.16
CA LEU A 29 -20.70 28.25 -12.17
C LEU A 29 -20.15 28.51 -13.56
N THR A 30 -20.08 29.79 -13.95
CA THR A 30 -19.40 30.18 -15.19
C THR A 30 -17.89 30.27 -15.02
N VAL A 31 -17.13 30.22 -16.13
CA VAL A 31 -15.66 30.42 -16.10
C VAL A 31 -15.31 31.83 -15.59
N GLU A 32 -16.18 32.80 -15.84
CA GLU A 32 -16.11 34.16 -15.28
C GLU A 32 -16.19 34.16 -13.75
N ASP A 33 -17.22 33.54 -13.18
CA ASP A 33 -17.43 33.48 -11.74
C ASP A 33 -16.27 32.74 -11.05
N PHE A 34 -15.78 31.69 -11.70
CA PHE A 34 -14.64 30.93 -11.22
C PHE A 34 -13.36 31.75 -11.18
N ALA A 35 -13.04 32.48 -12.26
CA ALA A 35 -11.86 33.33 -12.33
C ALA A 35 -11.84 34.39 -11.22
N GLU A 36 -12.99 34.99 -10.93
CA GLU A 36 -13.14 35.95 -9.83
C GLU A 36 -12.91 35.31 -8.46
N ARG A 37 -13.47 34.11 -8.21
CA ARG A 37 -13.34 33.40 -6.94
C ARG A 37 -11.91 32.95 -6.61
N ILE A 38 -11.14 32.53 -7.61
CA ILE A 38 -9.73 32.15 -7.43
C ILE A 38 -8.77 33.34 -7.53
N GLY A 39 -9.28 34.56 -7.76
CA GLY A 39 -8.45 35.77 -7.84
C GLY A 39 -7.52 35.82 -9.05
N HIS A 40 -7.88 35.15 -10.16
CA HIS A 40 -7.08 35.11 -11.38
C HIS A 40 -7.80 35.76 -12.58
N THR A 41 -7.03 36.16 -13.60
CA THR A 41 -7.61 36.70 -14.83
C THR A 41 -8.20 35.59 -15.69
N LYS A 42 -9.22 35.90 -16.52
CA LYS A 42 -9.80 34.93 -17.49
C LYS A 42 -8.74 34.21 -18.32
N SER A 43 -7.66 34.90 -18.70
CA SER A 43 -6.58 34.30 -19.49
C SER A 43 -5.79 33.24 -18.70
N VAL A 44 -5.55 33.46 -17.41
CA VAL A 44 -4.86 32.50 -16.54
C VAL A 44 -5.79 31.33 -16.24
N THR A 45 -7.05 31.62 -15.93
CA THR A 45 -8.08 30.59 -15.71
C THR A 45 -8.24 29.70 -16.95
N GLN A 46 -8.28 30.27 -18.16
CA GLN A 46 -8.34 29.45 -19.38
C GLN A 46 -7.09 28.56 -19.53
N LYS A 47 -5.90 29.06 -19.20
CA LYS A 47 -4.66 28.25 -19.24
C LYS A 47 -4.69 27.12 -18.20
N LEU A 48 -5.31 27.35 -17.04
CA LEU A 48 -5.55 26.33 -16.02
C LEU A 48 -6.52 25.26 -16.53
N LEU A 49 -7.63 25.68 -17.15
CA LEU A 49 -8.61 24.77 -17.74
C LEU A 49 -8.02 23.94 -18.90
N ASP A 50 -7.10 24.53 -19.65
CA ASP A 50 -6.34 23.86 -20.72
C ASP A 50 -5.19 22.96 -20.20
N GLY A 51 -4.92 22.91 -18.88
CA GLY A 51 -3.77 22.18 -18.31
C GLY A 51 -2.40 22.83 -18.54
N LYS A 52 -2.34 24.02 -19.13
CA LYS A 52 -1.12 24.77 -19.45
C LYS A 52 -0.61 25.61 -18.28
N HIS A 53 -1.40 25.77 -17.24
CA HIS A 53 -1.01 26.40 -15.97
C HIS A 53 -1.07 25.34 -14.87
N ALA A 54 0.03 25.20 -14.13
CA ALA A 54 0.15 24.21 -13.06
C ALA A 54 -0.67 24.61 -11.82
N ILE A 55 -1.21 23.62 -11.12
CA ILE A 55 -1.79 23.82 -9.80
C ILE A 55 -0.68 23.79 -8.77
N ASP A 56 -0.32 24.96 -8.25
CA ASP A 56 0.53 25.07 -7.08
C ASP A 56 -0.29 24.95 -5.78
N VAL A 57 0.39 24.93 -4.63
CA VAL A 57 -0.24 24.80 -3.31
C VAL A 57 -1.26 25.91 -3.04
N GLN A 58 -1.00 27.13 -3.54
CA GLN A 58 -1.93 28.24 -3.36
C GLN A 58 -3.19 28.05 -4.20
N LEU A 59 -3.04 27.60 -5.44
CA LEU A 59 -4.15 27.32 -6.34
C LEU A 59 -4.95 26.10 -5.87
N ALA A 60 -4.30 25.06 -5.33
CA ALA A 60 -4.95 23.91 -4.72
C ALA A 60 -5.89 24.31 -3.57
N ARG A 61 -5.45 25.24 -2.71
CA ARG A 61 -6.29 25.82 -1.64
C ARG A 61 -7.51 26.53 -2.19
N GLN A 62 -7.32 27.36 -3.20
CA GLN A 62 -8.41 28.10 -3.84
C GLN A 62 -9.41 27.15 -4.50
N LEU A 63 -8.94 26.04 -5.09
CA LEU A 63 -9.79 25.01 -5.66
C LEU A 63 -10.58 24.25 -4.58
N THR A 64 -9.94 23.94 -3.45
CA THR A 64 -10.60 23.36 -2.26
C THR A 64 -11.72 24.27 -1.75
N ASP A 65 -11.47 25.57 -1.64
CA ASP A 65 -12.46 26.54 -1.17
C ASP A 65 -13.66 26.67 -2.13
N VAL A 66 -13.43 26.52 -3.44
CA VAL A 66 -14.47 26.72 -4.47
C VAL A 66 -15.28 25.45 -4.74
N PHE A 67 -14.65 24.28 -4.80
CA PHE A 67 -15.28 23.03 -5.24
C PHE A 67 -15.32 21.93 -4.18
N GLY A 68 -14.71 22.14 -3.01
CA GLY A 68 -14.39 21.05 -2.10
C GLY A 68 -13.22 20.20 -2.62
N ALA A 69 -13.07 18.99 -2.06
CA ALA A 69 -11.87 18.15 -2.15
C ALA A 69 -10.61 18.77 -1.50
N SER A 70 -9.73 17.93 -0.96
CA SER A 70 -8.55 18.38 -0.20
C SER A 70 -7.48 19.04 -1.07
N GLU A 71 -6.61 19.86 -0.48
CA GLU A 71 -5.42 20.38 -1.16
C GLU A 71 -4.59 19.22 -1.75
N SER A 72 -4.48 18.11 -1.01
CA SER A 72 -3.79 16.89 -1.43
C SER A 72 -4.41 16.24 -2.67
N PHE A 73 -5.74 16.27 -2.82
CA PHE A 73 -6.41 15.78 -4.03
C PHE A 73 -5.99 16.57 -5.26
N TRP A 74 -6.00 17.91 -5.18
CA TRP A 74 -5.66 18.78 -6.31
C TRP A 74 -4.18 18.67 -6.68
N MET A 75 -3.31 18.59 -5.67
CA MET A 75 -1.88 18.36 -5.85
C MET A 75 -1.59 16.98 -6.44
N ALA A 76 -2.28 15.93 -5.99
CA ALA A 76 -2.15 14.59 -6.56
C ALA A 76 -2.61 14.56 -8.02
N ARG A 77 -3.72 15.22 -8.37
CA ARG A 77 -4.19 15.30 -9.76
C ARG A 77 -3.25 16.07 -10.67
N GLU A 78 -2.67 17.18 -10.20
CA GLU A 78 -1.64 17.90 -10.95
C GLU A 78 -0.38 17.06 -11.12
N HIS A 79 0.07 16.41 -10.05
CA HIS A 79 1.21 15.52 -10.10
C HIS A 79 0.99 14.37 -11.10
N ASP A 80 -0.16 13.69 -11.03
CA ASP A 80 -0.53 12.61 -11.95
C ASP A 80 -0.56 13.09 -13.41
N TYR A 81 -1.08 14.29 -13.66
CA TYR A 81 -1.09 14.89 -14.99
C TYR A 81 0.31 15.24 -15.48
N ARG A 82 1.15 15.88 -14.65
CA ARG A 82 2.53 16.21 -15.05
C ARG A 82 3.38 14.97 -15.25
N ALA A 83 3.27 13.99 -14.36
CA ALA A 83 3.91 12.68 -14.50
C ALA A 83 3.47 11.96 -15.79
N SER A 84 2.24 12.17 -16.26
CA SER A 84 1.78 11.62 -17.54
C SER A 84 2.30 12.36 -18.78
N MET A 85 2.66 13.65 -18.63
CA MET A 85 3.26 14.45 -19.69
C MET A 85 4.76 14.17 -19.85
N GLU A 86 5.41 13.66 -18.80
CA GLU A 86 6.77 13.13 -18.86
C GLU A 86 6.75 11.79 -19.61
N LEU A 87 7.50 11.70 -20.71
CA LEU A 87 7.57 10.49 -21.53
C LEU A 87 8.05 9.31 -20.66
N PRO A 88 7.21 8.28 -20.42
CA PRO A 88 7.68 7.12 -19.68
C PRO A 88 8.55 6.28 -20.61
N GLU A 89 9.83 6.13 -20.30
CA GLU A 89 10.62 5.07 -20.90
C GLU A 89 10.05 3.72 -20.43
N LYS A 90 9.30 3.08 -21.34
CA LYS A 90 8.72 1.71 -21.25
C LYS A 90 7.54 1.56 -20.27
N VAL A 91 6.35 1.90 -20.74
CA VAL A 91 5.07 1.40 -20.20
C VAL A 91 4.88 -0.06 -20.65
N SER A 92 4.64 -0.98 -19.72
CA SER A 92 4.52 -2.42 -20.05
C SER A 92 3.08 -2.86 -20.36
N VAL A 93 2.08 -2.07 -19.96
CA VAL A 93 0.65 -2.33 -20.16
C VAL A 93 0.06 -1.17 -20.95
N ASN A 94 -0.31 -1.37 -22.22
CA ASN A 94 -0.84 -0.29 -23.08
C ASN A 94 -2.35 -0.45 -23.39
N SER A 95 -2.95 -1.55 -22.92
CA SER A 95 -4.36 -1.88 -23.14
C SER A 95 -4.93 -2.70 -21.98
N PHE A 96 -6.26 -2.80 -21.89
CA PHE A 96 -6.90 -3.70 -20.92
C PHE A 96 -6.63 -5.17 -21.23
N GLU A 97 -6.44 -5.51 -22.49
CA GLU A 97 -6.01 -6.83 -22.94
C GLU A 97 -4.65 -7.22 -22.35
N ASP A 98 -3.68 -6.30 -22.40
CA ASP A 98 -2.37 -6.52 -21.82
C ASP A 98 -2.48 -6.70 -20.29
N LEU A 99 -3.29 -5.87 -19.64
CA LEU A 99 -3.53 -5.95 -18.19
C LEU A 99 -4.15 -7.31 -17.80
N ILE A 100 -5.20 -7.74 -18.50
CA ILE A 100 -5.86 -9.03 -18.24
C ILE A 100 -4.93 -10.21 -18.47
N SER A 101 -4.05 -10.13 -19.48
CA SER A 101 -3.10 -11.19 -19.76
C SER A 101 -2.03 -11.36 -18.67
N THR A 102 -1.80 -10.31 -17.88
CA THR A 102 -0.78 -10.26 -16.83
C THR A 102 -1.35 -10.39 -15.42
N LEU A 103 -2.63 -10.05 -15.22
CA LEU A 103 -3.34 -10.22 -13.95
C LEU A 103 -3.43 -11.69 -13.51
N PRO A 104 -3.35 -11.98 -12.20
CA PRO A 104 -3.50 -13.33 -11.67
C PRO A 104 -4.98 -13.75 -11.60
N LEU A 105 -5.74 -13.62 -12.69
CA LEU A 105 -7.19 -13.81 -12.74
C LEU A 105 -7.67 -15.15 -12.20
N ALA A 106 -6.88 -16.22 -12.38
CA ALA A 106 -7.21 -17.54 -11.85
C ALA A 106 -7.27 -17.54 -10.31
N ASP A 107 -6.34 -16.85 -9.66
CA ASP A 107 -6.32 -16.70 -8.21
C ASP A 107 -7.36 -15.68 -7.73
N MET A 108 -7.53 -14.56 -8.44
CA MET A 108 -8.58 -13.56 -8.14
C MET A 108 -9.97 -14.21 -8.11
N LYS A 109 -10.31 -15.04 -9.11
CA LYS A 109 -11.54 -15.83 -9.15
C LYS A 109 -11.63 -16.84 -8.01
N LYS A 110 -10.55 -17.59 -7.78
CA LYS A 110 -10.48 -18.60 -6.72
C LYS A 110 -10.67 -17.99 -5.32
N PHE A 111 -10.22 -16.75 -5.13
CA PHE A 111 -10.34 -16.02 -3.88
C PHE A 111 -11.65 -15.22 -3.79
N GLY A 112 -12.47 -15.23 -4.85
CA GLY A 112 -13.76 -14.52 -4.88
C GLY A 112 -13.63 -13.01 -5.04
N TRP A 113 -12.53 -12.50 -5.60
CA TRP A 113 -12.32 -11.06 -5.83
C TRP A 113 -13.05 -10.54 -7.07
N ILE A 114 -13.27 -11.43 -8.04
CA ILE A 114 -13.99 -11.16 -9.29
C ILE A 114 -14.85 -12.38 -9.64
N GLU A 115 -15.92 -12.17 -10.41
CA GLU A 115 -16.82 -13.23 -10.82
C GLU A 115 -16.19 -14.20 -11.83
N ASN A 116 -16.73 -15.43 -11.87
CA ASN A 116 -16.26 -16.43 -12.82
C ASN A 116 -16.91 -16.27 -14.19
N VAL A 117 -16.53 -15.20 -14.88
CA VAL A 117 -17.02 -14.87 -16.22
C VAL A 117 -16.21 -15.56 -17.33
N ARG A 118 -16.89 -15.90 -18.44
CA ARG A 118 -16.32 -16.66 -19.56
C ARG A 118 -15.88 -15.78 -20.73
N SER A 119 -16.68 -14.78 -21.09
CA SER A 119 -16.39 -13.91 -22.23
C SER A 119 -15.17 -13.02 -21.95
N ARG A 120 -14.63 -12.42 -23.00
CA ARG A 120 -13.48 -11.52 -22.88
C ARG A 120 -13.93 -10.16 -22.36
N GLU A 121 -15.06 -9.69 -22.85
CA GLU A 121 -15.68 -8.42 -22.53
C GLU A 121 -16.08 -8.36 -21.04
N ASP A 122 -16.65 -9.45 -20.52
CA ASP A 122 -17.00 -9.52 -19.10
C ASP A 122 -15.75 -9.51 -18.21
N LYS A 123 -14.64 -10.15 -18.63
CA LYS A 123 -13.39 -10.10 -17.84
C LYS A 123 -12.81 -8.68 -17.78
N ILE A 124 -12.95 -7.92 -18.87
CA ILE A 124 -12.58 -6.51 -18.91
C ILE A 124 -13.44 -5.73 -17.92
N ALA A 125 -14.77 -5.87 -18.01
CA ALA A 125 -15.70 -5.19 -17.12
C ALA A 125 -15.44 -5.51 -15.63
N GLU A 126 -15.31 -6.79 -15.28
CA GLU A 126 -15.01 -7.24 -13.91
C GLU A 126 -13.67 -6.69 -13.40
N SER A 127 -12.63 -6.67 -14.24
CA SER A 127 -11.33 -6.12 -13.85
C SER A 127 -11.40 -4.61 -13.65
N MET A 128 -12.12 -3.91 -14.53
CA MET A 128 -12.36 -2.47 -14.43
C MET A 128 -13.11 -2.11 -13.15
N GLU A 129 -14.16 -2.85 -12.84
CA GLU A 129 -14.93 -2.71 -11.59
C GLU A 129 -14.06 -2.98 -10.36
N PHE A 130 -13.32 -4.09 -10.36
CA PHE A 130 -12.38 -4.43 -9.29
C PHE A 130 -11.38 -3.31 -9.02
N PHE A 131 -10.74 -2.76 -10.05
CA PHE A 131 -9.80 -1.64 -9.92
C PHE A 131 -10.49 -0.28 -9.72
N GLY A 132 -11.81 -0.18 -9.86
CA GLY A 132 -12.55 1.07 -9.78
C GLY A 132 -12.13 2.08 -10.85
N VAL A 133 -11.89 1.61 -12.08
CA VAL A 133 -11.42 2.41 -13.22
C VAL A 133 -12.28 2.17 -14.45
N SER A 134 -12.52 3.21 -15.24
CA SER A 134 -13.26 3.15 -16.50
C SER A 134 -12.35 3.18 -17.74
N THR A 135 -11.05 3.44 -17.58
CA THR A 135 -10.07 3.44 -18.69
C THR A 135 -8.72 2.88 -18.28
N ILE A 136 -7.93 2.41 -19.24
CA ILE A 136 -6.56 1.94 -18.97
C ILE A 136 -5.67 3.08 -18.46
N ALA A 137 -5.90 4.30 -18.96
CA ALA A 137 -5.15 5.47 -18.51
C ALA A 137 -5.42 5.81 -17.03
N GLN A 138 -6.67 5.65 -16.56
CA GLN A 138 -6.97 5.75 -15.13
C GLN A 138 -6.27 4.66 -14.33
N TRP A 139 -6.19 3.44 -14.87
CA TRP A 139 -5.44 2.37 -14.23
C TRP A 139 -3.94 2.71 -14.16
N GLN A 140 -3.34 3.19 -15.24
CA GLN A 140 -1.92 3.57 -15.29
C GLN A 140 -1.62 4.71 -14.32
N GLY A 141 -2.43 5.78 -14.34
CA GLY A 141 -2.26 6.92 -13.43
C GLY A 141 -2.40 6.53 -11.96
N ARG A 142 -3.43 5.76 -11.62
CA ARG A 142 -3.68 5.35 -10.23
C ARG A 142 -2.76 4.24 -9.75
N TYR A 143 -2.40 3.30 -10.61
CA TYR A 143 -1.74 2.06 -10.20
C TYR A 143 -0.32 1.91 -10.76
N GLU A 144 -0.09 2.15 -12.05
CA GLU A 144 1.28 2.02 -12.60
C GLU A 144 2.21 3.13 -12.04
N ASN A 145 1.72 4.36 -11.89
CA ASN A 145 2.54 5.46 -11.37
C ASN A 145 2.63 5.45 -9.83
N ALA A 146 1.52 5.16 -9.13
CA ALA A 146 1.50 5.14 -7.66
C ALA A 146 2.17 3.88 -7.06
N PHE A 147 2.04 2.71 -7.71
CA PHE A 147 2.69 1.47 -7.22
C PHE A 147 4.10 1.28 -7.73
N ARG A 148 4.56 2.00 -8.77
CA ARG A 148 6.02 2.14 -9.03
C ARG A 148 6.71 2.82 -7.84
N GLY A 149 6.08 3.77 -7.16
CA GLY A 149 6.65 4.37 -5.93
C GLY A 149 6.75 3.40 -4.74
N ALA A 150 5.80 2.47 -4.59
CA ALA A 150 5.72 1.56 -3.45
C ALA A 150 6.28 0.14 -3.69
N ALA A 151 6.46 -0.28 -4.95
CA ALA A 151 6.83 -1.65 -5.33
C ALA A 151 8.13 -1.76 -6.13
N TYR A 152 8.75 -0.65 -6.55
CA TYR A 152 9.85 -0.72 -7.52
C TYR A 152 11.19 -1.24 -6.97
N ARG A 153 11.40 -1.44 -5.67
CA ARG A 153 12.74 -1.76 -5.16
C ARG A 153 12.87 -3.02 -4.33
N ARG A 154 12.10 -4.06 -4.70
CA ARG A 154 12.53 -5.45 -4.46
C ARG A 154 12.79 -6.20 -5.77
N ALA A 155 14.06 -6.14 -6.17
CA ALA A 155 14.77 -6.97 -7.15
C ALA A 155 14.25 -6.94 -8.60
N THR A 156 15.16 -6.53 -9.49
CA THR A 156 15.11 -6.62 -10.95
C THR A 156 14.81 -8.04 -11.43
N ALA A 157 13.53 -8.41 -11.54
CA ALA A 157 12.96 -9.33 -12.51
C ALA A 157 11.42 -9.37 -12.34
N TYR A 158 10.70 -9.21 -13.46
CA TYR A 158 9.27 -9.49 -13.68
C TYR A 158 8.25 -8.38 -13.39
N ALA A 159 7.85 -7.65 -14.44
CA ALA A 159 6.65 -6.80 -14.48
C ALA A 159 5.34 -7.54 -14.07
N SER A 160 5.29 -8.87 -14.21
CA SER A 160 4.15 -9.68 -13.73
C SER A 160 4.08 -9.81 -12.20
N CYS A 161 5.20 -9.64 -11.49
CA CYS A 161 5.25 -9.58 -10.03
C CYS A 161 4.59 -8.30 -9.50
N GLU A 162 4.78 -7.21 -10.24
CA GLU A 162 4.24 -5.88 -9.93
C GLU A 162 2.71 -5.88 -10.06
N ILE A 163 2.16 -6.35 -11.18
CA ILE A 163 0.71 -6.36 -11.42
C ILE A 163 -0.05 -7.28 -10.45
N ALA A 164 0.51 -8.44 -10.12
CA ALA A 164 -0.08 -9.32 -9.09
C ALA A 164 -0.07 -8.68 -7.70
N THR A 165 0.97 -7.88 -7.40
CA THR A 165 1.06 -7.12 -6.15
C THR A 165 0.07 -5.96 -6.14
N THR A 166 -0.10 -5.25 -7.26
CA THR A 166 -1.13 -4.22 -7.43
C THR A 166 -2.53 -4.76 -7.19
N ALA A 167 -2.87 -5.92 -7.77
CA ALA A 167 -4.15 -6.59 -7.54
C ALA A 167 -4.33 -6.96 -6.05
N TRP A 168 -3.28 -7.46 -5.41
CA TRP A 168 -3.29 -7.76 -3.97
C TRP A 168 -3.54 -6.50 -3.14
N LEU A 169 -2.82 -5.40 -3.38
CA LEU A 169 -2.99 -4.13 -2.67
C LEU A 169 -4.42 -3.59 -2.83
N ARG A 170 -4.95 -3.59 -4.06
CA ARG A 170 -6.31 -3.17 -4.36
C ARG A 170 -7.34 -3.96 -3.55
N GLN A 171 -7.20 -5.27 -3.46
CA GLN A 171 -8.12 -6.09 -2.66
C GLN A 171 -8.12 -5.66 -1.18
N GLY A 172 -6.98 -5.28 -0.60
CA GLY A 172 -6.96 -4.80 0.79
C GLY A 172 -7.65 -3.44 0.97
N GLU A 173 -7.60 -2.56 -0.04
CA GLU A 173 -8.40 -1.33 -0.03
C GLU A 173 -9.89 -1.65 -0.03
N ILE A 174 -10.32 -2.60 -0.86
CA ILE A 174 -11.73 -3.02 -0.95
C ILE A 174 -12.19 -3.60 0.39
N GLU A 175 -11.40 -4.49 1.01
CA GLU A 175 -11.75 -5.14 2.28
C GLU A 175 -11.87 -4.16 3.46
N THR A 176 -11.23 -3.01 3.38
CA THR A 176 -11.20 -1.99 4.45
C THR A 176 -11.93 -0.71 4.08
N GLN A 177 -12.56 -0.64 2.92
CA GLN A 177 -13.20 0.58 2.41
C GLN A 177 -14.31 1.09 3.36
N ALA A 178 -15.05 0.16 3.98
CA ALA A 178 -16.12 0.47 4.91
C ALA A 178 -15.69 0.43 6.39
N ASP A 179 -14.40 0.19 6.67
CA ASP A 179 -13.90 0.18 8.04
C ASP A 179 -13.78 1.62 8.56
N GLU A 180 -14.43 1.88 9.70
CA GLU A 180 -14.24 3.11 10.46
C GLU A 180 -13.07 2.93 11.44
N VAL A 181 -12.15 3.90 11.42
CA VAL A 181 -11.00 3.96 12.33
C VAL A 181 -10.92 5.35 12.97
N ALA A 182 -10.20 5.47 14.08
CA ALA A 182 -9.93 6.76 14.70
C ALA A 182 -9.03 7.64 13.82
N GLU A 183 -8.79 8.88 14.24
CA GLU A 183 -7.73 9.68 13.62
C GLU A 183 -6.36 9.04 13.89
N TRP A 184 -5.46 9.14 12.90
CA TRP A 184 -4.11 8.60 13.00
C TRP A 184 -3.38 9.17 14.24
N SER A 185 -2.92 8.29 15.12
CA SER A 185 -2.11 8.65 16.29
C SER A 185 -0.93 7.70 16.45
N PRO A 186 0.31 8.14 16.15
CA PRO A 186 1.50 7.34 16.38
C PRO A 186 1.71 7.04 17.88
N GLU A 187 1.31 7.94 18.78
CA GLU A 187 1.34 7.71 20.22
C GLU A 187 0.40 6.58 20.63
N GLN A 188 -0.82 6.56 20.09
CA GLN A 188 -1.76 5.49 20.35
C GLN A 188 -1.25 4.17 19.79
N LEU A 189 -0.70 4.14 18.57
CA LEU A 189 -0.11 2.93 18.00
C LEU A 189 1.03 2.38 18.88
N ARG A 190 1.90 3.26 19.41
CA ARG A 190 2.96 2.85 20.36
C ARG A 190 2.40 2.23 21.63
N ARG A 191 1.29 2.74 22.17
CA ARG A 191 0.62 2.18 23.37
C ARG A 191 0.02 0.80 23.12
N GLU A 192 -0.39 0.49 21.89
CA GLU A 192 -0.98 -0.80 21.54
C GLU A 192 0.08 -1.92 21.40
N LEU A 193 1.37 -1.59 21.22
CA LEU A 193 2.45 -2.55 20.99
C LEU A 193 2.51 -3.66 22.03
N ASP A 194 2.44 -3.33 23.33
CA ASP A 194 2.43 -4.34 24.39
C ASP A 194 1.19 -5.24 24.34
N GLY A 195 0.05 -4.69 23.91
CA GLY A 195 -1.16 -5.45 23.60
C GLY A 195 -0.91 -6.46 22.49
N PHE A 196 -0.33 -6.01 21.38
CA PHE A 196 -0.01 -6.86 20.23
C PHE A 196 1.02 -7.94 20.59
N ARG A 197 2.04 -7.63 21.40
CA ARG A 197 2.99 -8.62 21.94
C ARG A 197 2.25 -9.73 22.69
N ARG A 198 1.28 -9.40 23.56
CA ARG A 198 0.45 -10.39 24.26
C ARG A 198 -0.41 -11.22 23.31
N LEU A 199 -0.89 -10.63 22.21
CA LEU A 199 -1.70 -11.34 21.23
C LEU A 199 -0.96 -12.50 20.56
N THR A 200 0.37 -12.45 20.50
CA THR A 200 1.21 -13.53 19.95
C THR A 200 0.94 -14.89 20.63
N TRP A 201 0.50 -14.90 21.89
CA TRP A 201 0.22 -16.13 22.63
C TRP A 201 -1.03 -16.88 22.18
N TYR A 202 -1.99 -16.22 21.52
CA TYR A 202 -3.18 -16.90 21.00
C TYR A 202 -2.81 -17.76 19.79
N LYS A 203 -3.16 -19.04 19.84
CA LYS A 203 -2.81 -20.01 18.78
C LYS A 203 -3.65 -19.84 17.52
N SER A 204 -4.89 -19.38 17.66
CA SER A 204 -5.85 -19.27 16.56
C SER A 204 -5.95 -17.82 16.08
N PRO A 205 -5.82 -17.55 14.77
CA PRO A 205 -6.08 -16.23 14.18
C PRO A 205 -7.46 -15.67 14.56
N SER A 206 -8.49 -16.50 14.65
CA SER A 206 -9.83 -16.06 15.06
C SER A 206 -9.89 -15.43 16.46
N LEU A 207 -8.89 -15.67 17.32
CA LEU A 207 -8.83 -15.11 18.68
C LEU A 207 -8.02 -13.82 18.76
N PHE A 208 -7.02 -13.63 17.90
CA PHE A 208 -6.16 -12.44 17.93
C PHE A 208 -6.46 -11.42 16.84
N LEU A 209 -6.93 -11.84 15.66
CA LEU A 209 -7.18 -10.92 14.54
C LEU A 209 -8.23 -9.86 14.86
N PRO A 210 -9.39 -10.19 15.49
CA PRO A 210 -10.35 -9.15 15.86
C PRO A 210 -9.75 -8.11 16.82
N LYS A 211 -8.98 -8.57 17.82
CA LYS A 211 -8.32 -7.70 18.81
C LYS A 211 -7.21 -6.85 18.20
N LEU A 212 -6.47 -7.42 17.23
CA LEU A 212 -5.45 -6.71 16.48
C LEU A 212 -6.08 -5.62 15.61
N LYS A 213 -7.13 -5.95 14.85
CA LYS A 213 -7.87 -4.99 14.02
C LYS A 213 -8.43 -3.85 14.87
N GLU A 214 -9.01 -4.16 16.03
CA GLU A 214 -9.53 -3.15 16.96
C GLU A 214 -8.43 -2.23 17.52
N GLY A 215 -7.27 -2.78 17.90
CA GLY A 215 -6.15 -1.97 18.39
C GLY A 215 -5.55 -1.06 17.31
N LEU A 216 -5.41 -1.57 16.08
CA LEU A 216 -4.98 -0.76 14.94
C LEU A 216 -6.01 0.32 14.61
N ALA A 217 -7.30 -0.01 14.61
CA ALA A 217 -8.37 0.96 14.36
C ALA A 217 -8.42 2.08 15.41
N ARG A 218 -8.16 1.79 16.70
CA ARG A 218 -8.02 2.81 17.74
C ARG A 218 -6.87 3.78 17.50
N ALA A 219 -5.82 3.33 16.80
CA ALA A 219 -4.69 4.17 16.43
C ALA A 219 -4.87 4.86 15.06
N GLY A 220 -6.03 4.69 14.42
CA GLY A 220 -6.34 5.24 13.11
C GLY A 220 -5.71 4.49 11.95
N VAL A 221 -5.47 3.18 12.10
CA VAL A 221 -4.87 2.33 11.07
C VAL A 221 -5.89 1.32 10.55
N LYS A 222 -6.18 1.36 9.25
CA LYS A 222 -6.95 0.31 8.56
C LYS A 222 -6.07 -0.94 8.39
N PHE A 223 -6.66 -2.12 8.55
CA PHE A 223 -5.90 -3.37 8.55
C PHE A 223 -6.60 -4.49 7.78
N ALA A 224 -5.91 -5.02 6.77
CA ALA A 224 -6.40 -6.10 5.92
C ALA A 224 -5.49 -7.34 5.95
N ILE A 225 -6.10 -8.52 5.84
CA ILE A 225 -5.39 -9.78 5.65
C ILE A 225 -5.88 -10.42 4.37
N VAL A 226 -5.08 -10.27 3.32
CA VAL A 226 -5.47 -10.64 1.97
C VAL A 226 -4.54 -11.74 1.48
N ARG A 227 -5.09 -12.85 1.01
CA ARG A 227 -4.28 -13.92 0.44
C ARG A 227 -3.50 -13.43 -0.78
N ALA A 228 -2.17 -13.58 -0.77
CA ALA A 228 -1.35 -13.22 -1.93
C ALA A 228 -1.62 -14.16 -3.12
N PRO A 229 -1.92 -13.62 -4.32
CA PRO A 229 -2.03 -14.39 -5.54
C PRO A 229 -0.65 -14.80 -6.06
N LYS A 230 -0.61 -15.77 -6.98
CA LYS A 230 0.63 -16.14 -7.68
C LYS A 230 1.20 -14.91 -8.38
N GLY A 231 2.50 -14.70 -8.21
CA GLY A 231 3.20 -13.51 -8.70
C GLY A 231 3.39 -12.45 -7.62
N CYS A 232 2.57 -12.42 -6.56
CA CYS A 232 2.79 -11.51 -5.44
C CYS A 232 3.81 -12.12 -4.45
N SER A 233 4.95 -11.44 -4.28
CA SER A 233 6.02 -11.85 -3.37
C SER A 233 5.90 -11.24 -1.97
N ALA A 234 5.11 -10.18 -1.82
CA ALA A 234 4.99 -9.41 -0.58
C ALA A 234 4.44 -10.22 0.60
N SER A 235 5.07 -10.06 1.77
CA SER A 235 4.57 -10.55 3.06
C SER A 235 3.67 -9.52 3.75
N GLY A 236 3.98 -8.25 3.54
CA GLY A 236 3.27 -7.09 4.07
C GLY A 236 3.46 -5.88 3.17
N ALA A 237 2.61 -4.88 3.40
CA ALA A 237 2.71 -3.55 2.83
C ALA A 237 2.04 -2.53 3.76
N VAL A 238 2.60 -1.34 3.76
CA VAL A 238 2.07 -0.15 4.42
C VAL A 238 1.87 0.96 3.39
N ARG A 239 0.77 1.71 3.51
CA ARG A 239 0.47 2.83 2.63
C ARG A 239 -0.43 3.85 3.32
N ILE A 240 -0.43 5.07 2.79
CA ILE A 240 -1.43 6.09 3.13
C ILE A 240 -2.49 6.03 2.03
N LEU A 241 -3.75 5.86 2.41
CA LEU A 241 -4.87 5.84 1.46
C LEU A 241 -5.24 7.27 1.03
N ALA A 242 -6.12 7.40 0.04
CA ALA A 242 -6.54 8.70 -0.49
C ALA A 242 -7.29 9.59 0.53
N ASP A 243 -7.77 9.01 1.63
CA ASP A 243 -8.40 9.71 2.76
C ASP A 243 -7.39 10.03 3.89
N ASP A 244 -6.08 10.02 3.59
CA ASP A 244 -4.96 10.20 4.52
C ASP A 244 -4.89 9.17 5.65
N THR A 245 -5.65 8.06 5.54
CA THR A 245 -5.65 7.00 6.55
C THR A 245 -4.51 6.01 6.31
N PRO A 246 -3.63 5.77 7.30
CA PRO A 246 -2.65 4.70 7.21
C PRO A 246 -3.31 3.32 7.13
N HIS A 247 -2.76 2.47 6.27
CA HIS A 247 -3.29 1.16 5.97
C HIS A 247 -2.17 0.11 5.97
N ILE A 248 -2.31 -0.91 6.82
CA ILE A 248 -1.44 -2.08 6.85
C ILE A 248 -2.14 -3.25 6.18
N GLN A 249 -1.43 -3.95 5.30
CA GLN A 249 -1.91 -5.15 4.64
C GLN A 249 -0.92 -6.29 4.79
N LEU A 250 -1.37 -7.47 5.21
CA LEU A 250 -0.52 -8.65 5.36
C LEU A 250 -1.02 -9.82 4.54
N SER A 251 -0.10 -10.60 3.96
CA SER A 251 -0.47 -11.71 3.07
C SER A 251 -0.52 -13.08 3.75
N PHE A 252 -0.10 -13.16 5.01
CA PHE A 252 0.13 -14.43 5.71
C PHE A 252 1.07 -15.37 4.95
N ARG A 253 2.03 -14.82 4.18
CA ARG A 253 3.07 -15.59 3.48
C ARG A 253 3.77 -16.53 4.47
N TYR A 254 4.11 -17.74 4.00
CA TYR A 254 4.69 -18.84 4.79
C TYR A 254 3.81 -19.43 5.90
N LEU A 255 2.64 -18.85 6.17
CA LEU A 255 1.64 -19.35 7.12
C LEU A 255 2.25 -19.78 8.46
N SER A 256 3.14 -18.93 8.99
CA SER A 256 3.88 -19.19 10.23
C SER A 256 3.74 -18.00 11.17
N ASP A 257 3.60 -18.26 12.47
CA ASP A 257 3.42 -17.21 13.47
C ASP A 257 4.59 -16.23 13.54
N ASP A 258 5.82 -16.73 13.56
CA ASP A 258 7.03 -15.90 13.55
C ASP A 258 7.07 -14.93 12.38
N GLN A 259 6.75 -15.39 11.17
CA GLN A 259 6.77 -14.58 9.96
C GLN A 259 5.63 -13.56 9.96
N PHE A 260 4.42 -13.99 10.32
CA PHE A 260 3.26 -13.09 10.40
C PHE A 260 3.51 -11.93 11.37
N TRP A 261 3.92 -12.23 12.61
CA TRP A 261 4.11 -11.21 13.63
C TRP A 261 5.32 -10.33 13.33
N PHE A 262 6.40 -10.88 12.76
CA PHE A 262 7.52 -10.07 12.30
C PHE A 262 7.09 -9.08 11.21
N SER A 263 6.40 -9.55 10.17
CA SER A 263 5.88 -8.65 9.13
C SER A 263 4.96 -7.58 9.69
N LEU A 264 4.04 -7.92 10.60
CA LEU A 264 3.19 -6.92 11.26
C LEU A 264 4.01 -5.84 11.98
N PHE A 265 4.97 -6.23 12.83
CA PHE A 265 5.77 -5.26 13.57
C PHE A 265 6.69 -4.45 12.66
N HIS A 266 7.13 -5.02 11.54
CA HIS A 266 7.89 -4.32 10.51
C HIS A 266 7.02 -3.25 9.83
N GLU A 267 5.80 -3.57 9.39
CA GLU A 267 4.89 -2.56 8.82
C GLU A 267 4.52 -1.47 9.84
N ILE A 268 4.35 -1.83 11.12
CA ILE A 268 4.17 -0.85 12.21
C ILE A 268 5.42 0.03 12.38
N GLY A 269 6.62 -0.55 12.23
CA GLY A 269 7.88 0.21 12.23
C GLY A 269 7.90 1.28 11.15
N HIS A 270 7.49 0.95 9.93
CA HIS A 270 7.36 1.94 8.88
C HIS A 270 6.36 3.06 9.23
N LEU A 271 5.19 2.75 9.79
CA LEU A 271 4.26 3.79 10.24
C LEU A 271 4.83 4.66 11.37
N LEU A 272 5.63 4.10 12.27
CA LEU A 272 6.12 4.85 13.44
C LEU A 272 7.40 5.63 13.18
N LEU A 273 8.19 5.25 12.18
CA LEU A 273 9.50 5.83 11.88
C LEU A 273 9.50 6.61 10.56
N HIS A 274 8.64 6.23 9.61
CA HIS A 274 8.73 6.68 8.22
C HIS A 274 7.41 7.25 7.68
N PHE A 275 6.40 7.52 8.53
CA PHE A 275 5.10 8.06 8.09
C PHE A 275 5.22 9.28 7.18
N ASP A 276 5.98 10.29 7.63
CA ASP A 276 6.19 11.54 6.89
C ASP A 276 7.03 11.38 5.62
N LYS A 277 7.63 10.20 5.42
CA LYS A 277 8.38 9.84 4.22
C LYS A 277 7.52 9.06 3.21
N MET A 278 6.22 8.84 3.49
CA MET A 278 5.30 8.10 2.62
C MET A 278 4.48 9.02 1.68
N PRO A 279 4.25 8.62 0.42
CA PRO A 279 4.87 7.49 -0.25
C PRO A 279 6.35 7.84 -0.54
N ILE A 280 7.24 6.85 -0.44
CA ILE A 280 8.68 7.04 -0.67
C ILE A 280 8.89 7.24 -2.19
N LEU A 281 8.57 8.44 -2.69
CA LEU A 281 8.51 8.75 -4.12
C LEU A 281 9.84 9.28 -4.67
N GLU A 282 10.76 9.77 -3.83
CA GLU A 282 11.92 10.55 -4.29
C GLU A 282 13.27 10.19 -3.64
N ASN A 283 13.42 8.97 -3.12
CA ASN A 283 14.62 8.65 -2.34
C ASN A 283 15.56 7.73 -3.12
N SER A 284 16.86 8.06 -3.15
CA SER A 284 17.91 7.17 -3.68
C SER A 284 17.84 5.78 -3.03
N ASP A 285 18.29 4.73 -3.74
CA ASP A 285 18.23 3.33 -3.26
C ASP A 285 18.75 3.15 -1.82
N LEU A 286 19.74 3.94 -1.42
CA LEU A 286 20.35 3.94 -0.09
C LEU A 286 19.39 4.29 1.06
N GLN A 287 18.46 5.22 0.83
CA GLN A 287 17.56 5.69 1.89
C GLN A 287 16.37 4.73 2.07
N GLU A 288 16.00 3.97 1.04
CA GLU A 288 15.05 2.87 1.18
C GLU A 288 15.67 1.70 1.94
N GLU A 289 16.92 1.33 1.63
CA GLU A 289 17.66 0.31 2.38
C GLU A 289 17.78 0.69 3.87
N GLU A 290 18.00 1.97 4.18
CA GLU A 290 18.01 2.48 5.56
C GLU A 290 16.65 2.31 6.23
N CYS A 291 15.56 2.77 5.60
CA CYS A 291 14.21 2.63 6.16
C CYS A 291 13.82 1.15 6.38
N GLU A 292 14.15 0.27 5.45
CA GLU A 292 13.92 -1.18 5.59
C GLU A 292 14.74 -1.77 6.75
N SER A 293 16.00 -1.33 6.92
CA SER A 293 16.84 -1.74 8.05
C SER A 293 16.26 -1.25 9.38
N GLU A 294 15.85 0.02 9.47
CA GLU A 294 15.23 0.61 10.66
C GLU A 294 13.93 -0.12 11.03
N ALA A 295 13.08 -0.46 10.06
CA ALA A 295 11.85 -1.21 10.28
C ALA A 295 12.13 -2.66 10.73
N ASN A 296 13.15 -3.32 10.17
CA ASN A 296 13.59 -4.65 10.61
C ASN A 296 14.14 -4.66 12.04
N GLU A 297 14.95 -3.66 12.38
CA GLU A 297 15.48 -3.47 13.73
C GLU A 297 14.36 -3.17 14.71
N PHE A 298 13.43 -2.28 14.35
CA PHE A 298 12.24 -1.99 15.14
C PHE A 298 11.43 -3.26 15.43
N ALA A 299 11.11 -4.05 14.40
CA ALA A 299 10.37 -5.31 14.56
C ALA A 299 11.10 -6.27 15.50
N SER A 300 12.42 -6.40 15.35
CA SER A 300 13.25 -7.26 16.19
C SER A 300 13.24 -6.80 17.65
N HIS A 301 13.31 -5.50 17.90
CA HIS A 301 13.23 -4.91 19.25
C HIS A 301 11.84 -4.98 19.87
N VAL A 302 10.78 -4.87 19.06
CA VAL A 302 9.40 -5.09 19.50
C VAL A 302 9.13 -6.56 19.81
N ILE A 303 9.91 -7.51 19.29
CA ILE A 303 9.81 -8.92 19.68
C ILE A 303 10.70 -9.21 20.89
N VAL A 304 11.99 -8.89 20.81
CA VAL A 304 12.97 -9.05 21.89
C VAL A 304 13.54 -7.68 22.25
N PRO A 305 13.08 -7.05 23.34
CA PRO A 305 13.57 -5.76 23.76
C PRO A 305 15.08 -5.76 23.98
N MET A 306 15.74 -4.63 23.72
CA MET A 306 17.21 -4.51 23.74
C MET A 306 17.85 -5.08 25.02
N MET A 307 17.24 -4.85 26.18
CA MET A 307 17.69 -5.38 27.47
C MET A 307 17.73 -6.92 27.58
N HIS A 308 17.12 -7.64 26.65
CA HIS A 308 17.05 -9.10 26.60
C HIS A 308 17.85 -9.71 25.44
N GLN A 309 18.53 -8.89 24.62
CA GLN A 309 19.29 -9.37 23.46
C GLN A 309 20.48 -10.25 23.87
N GLU A 310 21.24 -9.89 24.91
CA GLU A 310 22.35 -10.73 25.40
C GLU A 310 21.87 -12.12 25.86
N GLU A 311 20.73 -12.16 26.56
CA GLU A 311 20.13 -13.42 27.02
C GLU A 311 19.64 -14.28 25.85
N LEU A 312 19.12 -13.66 24.78
CA LEU A 312 18.71 -14.34 23.54
C LEU A 312 19.89 -15.11 22.92
N PHE A 313 21.07 -14.50 22.83
CA PHE A 313 22.28 -15.15 22.28
C PHE A 313 22.71 -16.37 23.09
N GLY A 314 22.43 -16.38 24.40
CA GLY A 314 22.76 -17.48 25.31
C GLY A 314 21.82 -18.69 25.26
N LEU A 315 20.65 -18.60 24.60
CA LEU A 315 19.65 -19.68 24.60
C LEU A 315 20.09 -20.91 23.78
N ALA A 316 20.91 -20.68 22.73
CA ALA A 316 21.30 -21.68 21.74
C ALA A 316 20.11 -22.51 21.23
N SER A 317 20.33 -23.80 20.94
CA SER A 317 19.30 -24.74 20.51
C SER A 317 18.63 -25.47 21.69
N SER A 318 18.42 -24.80 22.83
CA SER A 318 17.74 -25.38 23.99
C SER A 318 16.24 -25.06 24.02
N LYS A 319 15.41 -26.10 23.86
CA LYS A 319 13.95 -25.95 23.85
C LYS A 319 13.40 -25.36 25.15
N SER A 320 13.86 -25.83 26.31
CA SER A 320 13.37 -25.35 27.60
C SER A 320 13.72 -23.88 27.82
N LEU A 321 14.99 -23.51 27.55
CA LEU A 321 15.44 -22.12 27.67
C LEU A 321 14.65 -21.18 26.75
N ILE A 322 14.39 -21.59 25.49
CA ILE A 322 13.56 -20.80 24.57
C ILE A 322 12.15 -20.58 25.12
N ILE A 323 11.51 -21.63 25.66
CA ILE A 323 10.16 -21.52 26.21
C ILE A 323 10.13 -20.64 27.46
N ASP A 324 11.11 -20.78 28.34
CA ASP A 324 11.17 -20.03 29.60
C ASP A 324 11.49 -18.56 29.34
N PHE A 325 12.39 -18.26 28.39
CA PHE A 325 12.65 -16.91 27.90
C PHE A 325 11.41 -16.28 27.26
N ALA A 326 10.71 -17.02 26.40
CA ALA A 326 9.46 -16.57 25.77
C ALA A 326 8.40 -16.18 26.81
N LYS A 327 8.23 -17.00 27.86
CA LYS A 327 7.34 -16.69 28.99
C LYS A 327 7.80 -15.45 29.76
N LYS A 328 9.10 -15.35 30.06
CA LYS A 328 9.70 -14.23 30.79
C LYS A 328 9.39 -12.89 30.12
N ILE A 329 9.54 -12.79 28.81
CA ILE A 329 9.35 -11.54 28.07
C ILE A 329 7.93 -11.37 27.49
N GLY A 330 7.03 -12.34 27.71
CA GLY A 330 5.63 -12.24 27.30
C GLY A 330 5.39 -12.37 25.80
N ILE A 331 6.19 -13.18 25.09
CA ILE A 331 6.10 -13.40 23.63
C ILE A 331 5.97 -14.90 23.31
N ALA A 332 5.26 -15.27 22.25
CA ALA A 332 5.15 -16.67 21.87
C ALA A 332 6.50 -17.29 21.45
N PRO A 333 6.79 -18.56 21.82
CA PRO A 333 8.07 -19.21 21.53
C PRO A 333 8.46 -19.25 20.05
N GLY A 334 7.49 -19.32 19.14
CA GLY A 334 7.74 -19.33 17.69
C GLY A 334 8.51 -18.10 17.22
N LEU A 335 8.20 -16.92 17.77
CA LEU A 335 8.86 -15.67 17.43
C LEU A 335 10.31 -15.65 17.94
N ILE A 336 10.57 -16.21 19.13
CA ILE A 336 11.94 -16.37 19.64
C ILE A 336 12.76 -17.26 18.71
N VAL A 337 12.18 -18.36 18.23
CA VAL A 337 12.83 -19.21 17.22
C VAL A 337 13.10 -18.42 15.94
N GLY A 338 12.16 -17.58 15.48
CA GLY A 338 12.36 -16.70 14.34
C GLY A 338 13.57 -15.77 14.52
N GLN A 339 13.68 -15.12 15.69
CA GLN A 339 14.79 -14.23 16.03
C GLN A 339 16.13 -14.98 16.09
N LEU A 340 16.18 -16.15 16.74
CA LEU A 340 17.39 -16.98 16.80
C LEU A 340 17.85 -17.47 15.42
N GLN A 341 16.91 -17.80 14.53
CA GLN A 341 17.21 -18.22 13.15
C GLN A 341 17.71 -17.06 12.30
N HIS A 342 17.08 -15.89 12.43
CA HIS A 342 17.51 -14.67 11.73
C HIS A 342 18.95 -14.29 12.13
N ALA A 343 19.24 -14.32 13.44
CA ALA A 343 20.57 -14.08 14.00
C ALA A 343 21.59 -15.22 13.74
N ARG A 344 21.18 -16.30 13.03
CA ARG A 344 22.01 -17.48 12.71
C ARG A 344 22.62 -18.20 13.93
N ILE A 345 22.00 -18.04 15.11
CA ILE A 345 22.39 -18.74 16.33
C ILE A 345 21.96 -20.22 16.25
N ILE A 346 20.81 -20.46 15.61
CA ILE A 346 20.31 -21.80 15.30
C ILE A 346 19.99 -21.92 13.80
N GLY A 347 20.03 -23.13 13.27
CA GLY A 347 19.69 -23.41 11.88
C GLY A 347 18.20 -23.21 11.58
N PHE A 348 17.87 -22.81 10.35
CA PHE A 348 16.49 -22.62 9.88
C PHE A 348 15.62 -23.89 9.96
N ASN A 349 16.19 -25.08 10.06
CA ASN A 349 15.46 -26.34 10.26
C ASN A 349 15.26 -26.69 11.75
N GLN A 350 15.93 -26.00 12.68
CA GLN A 350 15.87 -26.28 14.11
C GLN A 350 14.64 -25.62 14.76
N MET A 351 14.11 -26.25 15.81
CA MET A 351 13.01 -25.73 16.65
C MET A 351 11.71 -25.37 15.91
N GLN A 352 11.49 -25.89 14.71
CA GLN A 352 10.29 -25.64 13.91
C GLN A 352 8.98 -26.03 14.62
N HIS A 353 9.03 -27.03 15.50
CA HIS A 353 7.88 -27.48 16.29
C HIS A 353 7.42 -26.48 17.36
N LEU A 354 8.21 -25.43 17.65
CA LEU A 354 7.82 -24.33 18.52
C LEU A 354 7.09 -23.21 17.75
N LYS A 355 7.21 -23.18 16.42
CA LYS A 355 6.45 -22.28 15.55
C LYS A 355 5.06 -22.84 15.30
N ARG A 356 4.09 -21.95 15.18
CA ARG A 356 2.71 -22.31 14.85
C ARG A 356 2.50 -22.13 13.36
N ARG A 357 1.75 -23.07 12.77
CA ARG A 357 1.38 -23.02 11.36
C ARG A 357 -0.08 -22.66 11.20
N TYR A 358 -0.36 -21.79 10.25
CA TYR A 358 -1.69 -21.33 9.90
C TYR A 358 -2.16 -21.96 8.60
N ARG A 359 -3.45 -21.82 8.32
CA ARG A 359 -4.05 -22.22 7.05
C ARG A 359 -5.21 -21.28 6.74
N TRP A 360 -5.42 -21.02 5.47
CA TRP A 360 -6.66 -20.39 5.01
C TRP A 360 -7.83 -21.37 5.23
N VAL A 361 -8.94 -20.86 5.75
CA VAL A 361 -10.22 -21.57 5.74
C VAL A 361 -10.96 -21.15 4.48
N ASN A 362 -11.59 -22.11 3.81
CA ASN A 362 -12.41 -21.84 2.64
C ASN A 362 -13.77 -21.26 3.05
#